data_AF-A0A7Y1AQJ6-F1
#
_entry.id   AF-A0A7Y1AQJ6-F1
#
_cell.length_a   1.000
_cell.length_b   1.000
_cell.length_c   1.000
_cell.angle_alpha   90.00
_cell.angle_beta   90.00
_cell.angle_gamma   90.00
#
_symmetry.space_group_name_H-M   'P 1'
#
loop_
_entity.id
_entity.type
_entity.pdbx_description
1 polymer ?
#
loop_
_entity_poly.entity_id
_entity_poly.type
_entity_poly.pdbx_seq_one_letter_code
_entity_poly.pdbx_strand_id
1 'polypeptide(L)'
;MSPYERIEALDNYVAHLEVITSLLSVYDNDITELAAAAMKSATKRKGGILSGLDRKEEISVRDAAIVQHARDLRDKGLPRRNVTTRVHRWLENQVALPSQLRPNWLPPEVEKALTRRQVDAILDRYEVV
;
A
#
# COMPACT_ATOMS: atom_id res chain seq x y z
N MET A 1 22.69 -31.23 -40.50
CA MET A 1 21.38 -30.59 -40.48
C MET A 1 21.02 -30.22 -41.90
N SER A 2 19.98 -30.81 -42.44
CA SER A 2 19.55 -30.56 -43.81
C SER A 2 18.89 -29.17 -43.92
N PRO A 3 18.90 -28.54 -45.11
CA PRO A 3 18.21 -27.26 -45.31
C PRO A 3 16.72 -27.31 -44.94
N TYR A 4 16.07 -28.47 -45.08
CA TYR A 4 14.66 -28.68 -44.73
C TYR A 4 14.42 -28.68 -43.22
N GLU A 5 15.28 -29.33 -42.45
CA GLU A 5 15.22 -29.31 -40.97
C GLU A 5 15.40 -27.90 -40.41
N ARG A 6 16.15 -27.03 -41.11
CA ARG A 6 16.34 -25.64 -40.73
C ARG A 6 15.10 -24.78 -41.01
N ILE A 7 14.40 -25.03 -42.11
CA ILE A 7 13.17 -24.33 -42.46
C ILE A 7 12.06 -24.72 -41.47
N GLU A 8 11.90 -26.01 -41.20
CA GLU A 8 10.90 -26.51 -40.25
C GLU A 8 11.16 -26.01 -38.81
N ALA A 9 12.42 -25.91 -38.40
CA ALA A 9 12.78 -25.32 -37.11
C ALA A 9 12.45 -23.82 -37.03
N LEU A 10 12.61 -23.08 -38.13
CA LEU A 10 12.26 -21.67 -38.21
C LEU A 10 10.74 -21.46 -38.19
N ASP A 11 9.98 -22.27 -38.91
CA ASP A 11 8.52 -22.19 -38.93
C ASP A 11 7.93 -22.51 -37.55
N ASN A 12 8.45 -23.53 -36.86
CA ASN A 12 8.06 -23.84 -35.48
C ASN A 12 8.43 -22.74 -34.49
N TYR A 13 9.59 -22.09 -34.68
CA TYR A 13 10.01 -20.94 -33.86
C TYR A 13 9.09 -19.73 -34.07
N VAL A 14 8.71 -19.43 -35.32
CA VAL A 14 7.78 -18.35 -35.66
C VAL A 14 6.39 -18.61 -35.07
N ALA A 15 5.86 -19.83 -35.17
CA ALA A 15 4.58 -20.19 -34.59
C ALA A 15 4.56 -20.06 -33.05
N HIS A 16 5.66 -20.39 -32.38
CA HIS A 16 5.80 -20.17 -30.93
C HIS A 16 5.86 -18.67 -30.57
N LEU A 17 6.56 -17.86 -31.37
CA LEU A 17 6.62 -16.42 -31.15
C LEU A 17 5.25 -15.76 -31.35
N GLU A 18 4.45 -16.19 -32.33
CA GLU A 18 3.09 -15.68 -32.56
C GLU A 18 2.14 -15.98 -31.40
N VAL A 19 2.28 -17.14 -30.76
CA VAL A 19 1.49 -17.48 -29.56
C VAL A 19 1.93 -16.63 -28.36
N ILE A 20 3.24 -16.39 -28.19
CA ILE A 20 3.76 -15.54 -27.10
C ILE A 20 3.36 -14.08 -27.31
N THR A 21 3.45 -13.54 -28.52
CA THR A 21 3.03 -12.17 -28.83
C THR A 21 1.51 -12.01 -28.75
N SER A 22 0.73 -13.03 -29.13
CA SER A 22 -0.72 -13.05 -28.94
C SER A 22 -1.09 -13.09 -27.45
N LEU A 23 -0.41 -13.90 -26.64
CA LEU A 23 -0.59 -13.93 -25.18
C LEU A 23 -0.22 -12.58 -24.51
N LEU A 24 0.85 -11.94 -24.96
CA LEU A 24 1.23 -10.58 -24.53
C LEU A 24 0.29 -9.49 -25.05
N SER A 25 -0.46 -9.75 -26.12
CA SER A 25 -1.52 -8.84 -26.59
C SER A 25 -2.84 -9.04 -25.86
N VAL A 26 -3.06 -10.23 -25.28
CA VAL A 26 -4.25 -10.60 -24.49
C VAL A 26 -4.08 -10.25 -23.01
N TYR A 27 -2.84 -10.20 -22.50
CA TYR A 27 -2.49 -9.64 -21.20
C TYR A 27 -1.74 -8.31 -21.39
N ASP A 28 -2.22 -7.12 -21.11
CA ASP A 28 -3.41 -6.69 -20.41
C ASP A 28 -3.30 -5.15 -20.44
N ASN A 29 -4.14 -4.47 -21.23
CA ASN A 29 -4.19 -3.00 -21.17
C ASN A 29 -4.49 -2.55 -19.73
N ASP A 30 -5.20 -3.38 -18.94
CA ASP A 30 -5.53 -3.07 -17.56
C ASP A 30 -4.32 -3.21 -16.64
N ILE A 31 -3.42 -4.18 -16.84
CA ILE A 31 -2.13 -4.23 -16.09
C ILE A 31 -1.24 -3.07 -16.50
N THR A 32 -1.23 -2.70 -17.79
CA THR A 32 -0.40 -1.61 -18.28
C THR A 32 -0.87 -0.26 -17.72
N GLU A 33 -2.18 -0.04 -17.70
CA GLU A 33 -2.80 1.14 -17.09
C GLU A 33 -2.66 1.15 -15.56
N LEU A 34 -2.85 0.01 -14.90
CA LEU A 34 -2.65 -0.12 -13.46
C LEU A 34 -1.19 0.12 -13.07
N ALA A 35 -0.24 -0.43 -13.83
CA ALA A 35 1.18 -0.20 -13.65
C ALA A 35 1.54 1.25 -13.92
N ALA A 36 1.02 1.87 -14.98
CA ALA A 36 1.23 3.29 -15.27
C ALA A 36 0.65 4.19 -14.17
N ALA A 37 -0.53 3.86 -13.63
CA ALA A 37 -1.15 4.55 -12.51
C ALA A 37 -0.33 4.39 -11.22
N ALA A 38 0.17 3.19 -10.93
CA ALA A 38 1.04 2.90 -9.80
C ALA A 38 2.40 3.60 -9.93
N MET A 39 2.98 3.64 -11.12
CA MET A 39 4.22 4.39 -11.37
C MET A 39 4.01 5.89 -11.25
N LYS A 40 2.88 6.41 -11.75
CA LYS A 40 2.53 7.83 -11.62
C LYS A 40 2.28 8.23 -10.16
N SER A 41 1.60 7.40 -9.38
CA SER A 41 1.39 7.64 -7.95
C SER A 41 2.70 7.54 -7.17
N ALA A 42 3.54 6.53 -7.44
CA ALA A 42 4.87 6.40 -6.86
C ALA A 42 5.79 7.59 -7.21
N THR A 43 5.73 8.10 -8.45
CA THR A 43 6.52 9.25 -8.89
C THR A 43 6.04 10.55 -8.23
N LYS A 44 4.72 10.76 -8.13
CA LYS A 44 4.13 11.90 -7.38
C LYS A 44 4.60 11.90 -5.91
N ARG A 45 4.58 10.73 -5.29
CA ARG A 45 4.98 10.49 -3.90
C ARG A 45 6.48 10.77 -3.69
N LYS A 46 7.34 10.27 -4.59
CA LYS A 46 8.79 10.50 -4.57
C LYS A 46 9.18 11.95 -4.90
N GLY A 47 8.42 12.64 -5.75
CA GLY A 47 8.63 14.03 -6.12
C GLY A 47 8.12 15.07 -5.11
N GLY A 48 7.49 14.63 -4.01
CA GLY A 48 6.91 15.53 -3.00
C GLY A 48 5.61 16.24 -3.45
N ILE A 49 5.00 15.83 -4.56
CA ILE A 49 3.79 16.43 -5.14
C ILE A 49 2.59 15.54 -4.79
N LEU A 50 2.24 15.48 -3.50
CA LEU A 50 0.93 14.97 -3.08
C LEU A 50 -0.08 16.10 -3.24
N SER A 51 -1.20 15.82 -3.94
CA SER A 51 -2.29 16.79 -3.95
C SER A 51 -2.88 16.92 -2.54
N GLY A 52 -3.50 18.06 -2.23
CA GLY A 52 -4.15 18.26 -0.92
C GLY A 52 -5.23 17.21 -0.62
N LEU A 53 -5.87 16.68 -1.67
CA LEU A 53 -6.88 15.62 -1.58
C LEU A 53 -6.26 14.28 -1.18
N ASP A 54 -5.17 13.88 -1.84
CA ASP A 54 -4.44 12.63 -1.53
C ASP A 54 -3.95 12.65 -0.08
N ARG A 55 -3.45 13.80 0.38
CA ARG A 55 -2.98 13.98 1.77
C ARG A 55 -4.13 13.86 2.78
N LYS A 56 -5.30 14.38 2.45
CA LYS A 56 -6.49 14.27 3.31
C LYS A 56 -6.96 12.83 3.41
N GLU A 57 -6.93 12.10 2.30
CA GLU A 57 -7.30 10.69 2.27
C GLU A 57 -6.33 9.84 3.11
N GLU A 58 -5.01 10.02 2.95
CA GLU A 58 -4.01 9.30 3.77
C GLU A 58 -4.20 9.56 5.27
N ILE A 59 -4.46 10.81 5.65
CA ILE A 59 -4.76 11.16 7.05
C ILE A 59 -6.04 10.47 7.52
N SER A 60 -7.09 10.47 6.69
CA SER A 60 -8.38 9.85 6.99
C SER A 60 -8.23 8.34 7.24
N VAL A 61 -7.55 7.62 6.33
CA VAL A 61 -7.34 6.17 6.43
C VAL A 61 -6.50 5.81 7.66
N ARG A 62 -5.44 6.58 7.93
CA ARG A 62 -4.61 6.38 9.14
C ARG A 62 -5.41 6.62 10.42
N ASP A 63 -6.16 7.72 10.49
CA ASP A 63 -6.94 8.08 11.66
C ASP A 63 -8.04 7.02 11.92
N ALA A 64 -8.66 6.48 10.86
CA ALA A 64 -9.61 5.37 10.97
C ALA A 64 -8.98 4.10 11.56
N ALA A 65 -7.77 3.72 11.11
CA ALA A 65 -7.04 2.58 11.65
C ALA A 65 -6.69 2.75 13.13
N ILE A 66 -6.29 3.97 13.53
CA ILE A 66 -6.02 4.34 14.93
C ILE A 66 -7.29 4.18 15.78
N VAL A 67 -8.41 4.72 15.32
CA VAL A 67 -9.71 4.65 16.01
C VAL A 67 -10.19 3.21 16.14
N GLN A 68 -10.05 2.40 15.09
CA GLN A 68 -10.45 1.00 15.13
C GLN A 68 -9.62 0.22 16.15
N HIS A 69 -8.30 0.37 16.16
CA HIS A 69 -7.46 -0.29 17.15
C HIS A 69 -7.80 0.14 18.59
N ALA A 70 -8.13 1.41 18.79
CA ALA A 70 -8.56 1.92 20.09
C ALA A 70 -9.88 1.32 20.56
N ARG A 71 -10.85 1.13 19.66
CA ARG A 71 -12.12 0.43 19.94
C ARG A 71 -11.88 -1.02 20.30
N ASP A 72 -11.06 -1.74 19.53
CA ASP A 72 -10.72 -3.15 19.82
C ASP A 72 -10.08 -3.30 21.22
N LEU A 73 -9.26 -2.33 21.65
CA LEU A 73 -8.69 -2.32 22.99
C LEU A 73 -9.74 -2.08 24.07
N ARG A 74 -10.71 -1.19 23.82
CA ARG A 74 -11.83 -0.93 24.72
C ARG A 74 -12.75 -2.13 24.85
N ASP A 75 -13.03 -2.82 23.75
CA ASP A 75 -13.85 -4.03 23.73
C ASP A 75 -13.19 -5.18 24.50
N LYS A 76 -11.85 -5.20 24.54
CA LYS A 76 -11.05 -6.09 25.40
C LYS A 76 -11.01 -5.65 26.88
N GLY A 77 -11.77 -4.63 27.27
CA GLY A 77 -11.88 -4.15 28.65
C GLY A 77 -10.80 -3.17 29.08
N LEU A 78 -10.02 -2.58 28.14
CA LEU A 78 -9.02 -1.60 28.51
C LEU A 78 -9.68 -0.29 29.01
N PRO A 79 -9.32 0.23 30.20
CA PRO A 79 -9.87 1.49 30.71
C PRO A 79 -9.51 2.68 29.81
N ARG A 80 -10.45 3.61 29.60
CA ARG A 80 -10.28 4.82 28.75
C ARG A 80 -8.95 5.53 29.00
N ARG A 81 -8.60 5.80 30.27
CA ARG A 81 -7.34 6.46 30.67
C ARG A 81 -6.04 5.81 30.14
N ASN A 82 -6.09 4.53 29.76
CA ASN A 82 -4.94 3.78 29.27
C ASN A 82 -4.94 3.60 27.75
N VAL A 83 -6.04 3.91 27.07
CA VAL A 83 -6.22 3.66 25.63
C VAL A 83 -5.19 4.46 24.82
N THR A 84 -5.11 5.78 25.02
CA THR A 84 -4.15 6.65 24.30
C THR A 84 -2.72 6.13 24.41
N THR A 85 -2.28 5.70 25.60
CA THR A 85 -0.93 5.18 25.82
C THR A 85 -0.69 3.86 25.08
N ARG A 86 -1.68 2.95 25.09
CA ARG A 86 -1.57 1.66 24.40
C ARG A 86 -1.59 1.83 22.88
N VAL A 87 -2.43 2.70 22.37
CA VAL A 87 -2.51 3.04 20.94
C VAL A 87 -1.23 3.71 20.47
N HIS A 88 -0.66 4.65 21.23
CA HIS A 88 0.63 5.26 20.91
C HIS A 88 1.74 4.23 20.79
N ARG A 89 1.86 3.32 21.77
CA ARG A 89 2.86 2.25 21.73
C ARG A 89 2.65 1.27 20.58
N TRP A 90 1.39 0.95 20.27
CA TRP A 90 1.07 0.16 19.09
C TRP A 90 1.52 0.86 17.81
N LEU A 91 1.27 2.17 17.67
CA LEU A 91 1.68 2.95 16.51
C LEU A 91 3.21 3.02 16.36
N GLU A 92 3.94 3.20 17.47
CA GLU A 92 5.41 3.11 17.48
C GLU A 92 5.90 1.77 16.94
N ASN A 93 5.26 0.67 17.37
CA ASN A 93 5.60 -0.66 16.87
C ASN A 93 5.29 -0.82 15.38
N GLN A 94 4.17 -0.27 14.88
CA GLN A 94 3.82 -0.32 13.45
C GLN A 94 4.84 0.43 12.59
N VAL A 95 5.29 1.61 13.04
CA VAL A 95 6.31 2.41 12.33
C VAL A 95 7.67 1.76 12.39
N ALA A 96 8.00 1.06 13.47
CA ALA A 96 9.25 0.32 13.61
C ALA A 96 9.34 -0.91 12.68
N LEU A 97 8.23 -1.39 12.10
CA LEU A 97 8.25 -2.48 11.14
C LEU A 97 9.03 -2.07 9.88
N PRO A 98 9.76 -3.01 9.25
CA PRO A 98 10.28 -2.83 7.90
C PRO A 98 9.18 -2.39 6.94
N SER A 99 9.48 -1.50 6.00
CA SER A 99 8.48 -0.90 5.08
C SER A 99 7.62 -1.94 4.35
N GLN A 100 8.20 -3.11 4.03
CA GLN A 100 7.54 -4.24 3.36
C GLN A 100 6.50 -4.96 4.23
N LEU A 101 6.60 -4.83 5.57
CA LEU A 101 5.72 -5.48 6.53
C LEU A 101 4.72 -4.50 7.16
N ARG A 102 4.74 -3.23 6.75
CA ARG A 102 3.83 -2.22 7.27
C ARG A 102 2.43 -2.41 6.69
N PRO A 103 1.38 -2.11 7.48
CA PRO A 103 0.02 -2.15 6.99
C PRO A 103 -0.22 -1.05 5.95
N ASN A 104 -1.14 -1.29 5.02
CA ASN A 104 -1.40 -0.39 3.88
C ASN A 104 -1.79 1.05 4.27
N TRP A 105 -2.40 1.24 5.44
CA TRP A 105 -2.77 2.57 5.96
C TRP A 105 -1.56 3.36 6.49
N LEU A 106 -0.39 2.71 6.64
CA LEU A 106 0.85 3.32 7.09
C LEU A 106 1.85 3.42 5.91
N PRO A 107 1.89 4.58 5.23
CA PRO A 107 2.91 4.93 4.25
C PRO A 107 4.33 4.44 4.59
N PRO A 108 5.08 3.86 3.64
CA PRO A 108 6.47 3.48 3.86
C PRO A 108 7.38 4.71 4.13
N GLU A 109 6.98 5.90 3.69
CA GLU A 109 7.70 7.17 3.93
C GLU A 109 7.50 7.72 5.34
N VAL A 110 6.57 7.18 6.13
CA VAL A 110 6.39 7.60 7.52
C VAL A 110 7.51 7.02 8.36
N GLU A 111 8.44 7.89 8.76
CA GLU A 111 9.59 7.51 9.58
C GLU A 111 9.31 7.61 11.08
N LYS A 112 8.31 8.41 11.48
CA LYS A 112 8.00 8.69 12.89
C LYS A 112 6.52 8.49 13.17
N ALA A 113 6.23 7.84 14.29
CA ALA A 113 4.88 7.74 14.82
C ALA A 113 4.33 9.11 15.23
N LEU A 114 3.00 9.22 15.24
CA LEU A 114 2.34 10.38 15.84
C LEU A 114 2.68 10.45 17.33
N THR A 115 2.89 11.65 17.83
CA THR A 115 3.09 11.88 19.26
C THR A 115 1.84 11.46 20.04
N ARG A 116 2.02 11.09 21.32
CA ARG A 116 0.90 10.74 22.20
C ARG A 116 -0.20 11.80 22.23
N ARG A 117 0.16 13.09 22.19
CA ARG A 117 -0.78 14.22 22.15
C ARG A 117 -1.60 14.24 20.86
N GLN A 118 -0.99 13.92 19.72
CA GLN A 118 -1.70 13.84 18.44
C GLN A 118 -2.64 12.63 18.41
N VAL A 119 -2.22 11.49 18.96
CA VAL A 119 -3.09 10.31 19.11
C VAL A 119 -4.29 10.66 19.99
N ASP A 120 -4.06 11.33 21.12
CA ASP A 120 -5.13 11.76 22.03
C ASP A 120 -6.16 12.66 21.32
N ALA A 121 -5.68 13.67 20.58
CA ALA A 121 -6.54 14.58 19.83
C ALA A 121 -7.34 13.89 18.72
N ILE A 122 -6.79 12.84 18.10
CA ILE A 122 -7.53 12.01 17.14
C ILE A 122 -8.63 11.25 17.87
N LEU A 123 -8.28 10.54 18.94
CA LEU A 123 -9.23 9.69 19.64
C LEU A 123 -10.36 10.49 20.31
N ASP A 124 -10.06 11.69 20.82
CA ASP A 124 -11.04 12.64 21.36
C ASP A 124 -12.01 13.12 20.27
N ARG A 125 -11.50 13.48 19.08
CA ARG A 125 -12.33 13.86 17.92
C ARG A 125 -13.33 12.79 17.52
N TYR A 126 -12.99 11.51 17.72
CA TYR A 126 -13.86 10.37 17.41
C TYR A 126 -14.55 9.77 18.65
N GLU A 127 -14.55 10.48 19.78
CA GLU A 127 -15.25 10.14 21.03
C GLU A 127 -14.87 8.76 21.62
N VAL A 128 -13.64 8.30 21.36
CA VAL A 128 -13.16 6.99 21.82
C VAL A 128 -12.66 7.03 23.26
N VAL A 129 -11.93 8.09 23.62
CA VAL A 129 -11.42 8.34 24.99
C VAL A 129 -12.25 9.33 25.74
#